data_AF-A0A4Y8Y1R6-F1
#
_entry.id   AF-A0A4Y8Y1R6-F1
#
_cell.length_a   1.000
_cell.length_b   1.000
_cell.length_c   1.000
_cell.angle_alpha   90.00
_cell.angle_beta   90.00
_cell.angle_gamma   90.00
#
_symmetry.space_group_name_H-M   'P 1'
#
loop_
_entity.id
_entity.type
_entity.pdbx_description
1 polymer ?
#
loop_
_entity_poly.entity_id
_entity_poly.type
_entity_poly.pdbx_seq_one_letter_code
_entity_poly.pdbx_strand_id
1 'polypeptide(L)'
;MDALTVANEITPYVTAAVGAYGTAVLTRATDAGADATVGLGQRILQRIRSGREGSAELERLDRAVEEVAEAPGDEDFRAALRAQFKRVLLADPELAAEIAQLLPSRSEVHLTASGEGSIAVQNNSGVVSSGGDARIQWRTT
;
A
#
# COMPACT_ATOMS: atom_id res chain seq x y z
N MET A 1 -5.24 -7.79 -13.06
CA MET A 1 -5.88 -6.85 -12.11
C MET A 1 -6.10 -5.53 -12.83
N ASP A 2 -7.18 -4.81 -12.57
CA ASP A 2 -7.37 -3.47 -13.12
C ASP A 2 -6.50 -2.43 -12.38
N ALA A 3 -6.27 -1.28 -13.02
CA ALA A 3 -5.38 -0.24 -12.52
C ALA A 3 -5.79 0.33 -11.13
N LEU A 4 -7.08 0.40 -10.84
CA LEU A 4 -7.56 0.90 -9.55
C LEU A 4 -7.30 -0.10 -8.43
N THR A 5 -7.51 -1.39 -8.71
CA THR A 5 -7.14 -2.47 -7.79
C THR A 5 -5.64 -2.44 -7.52
N VAL A 6 -4.80 -2.34 -8.56
CA VAL A 6 -3.33 -2.26 -8.39
C VAL A 6 -2.94 -1.06 -7.53
N ALA A 7 -3.51 0.13 -7.79
CA ALA A 7 -3.21 1.34 -7.01
C ALA A 7 -3.53 1.17 -5.51
N ASN A 8 -4.64 0.52 -5.17
CA ASN A 8 -5.00 0.26 -3.78
C ASN A 8 -4.05 -0.75 -3.13
N GLU A 9 -3.69 -1.82 -3.84
CA GLU A 9 -2.81 -2.89 -3.35
C GLU A 9 -1.36 -2.42 -3.11
N ILE A 10 -0.83 -1.54 -3.96
CA ILE A 10 0.56 -1.09 -3.84
C ILE A 10 0.79 -0.04 -2.75
N THR A 11 -0.25 0.72 -2.38
CA THR A 11 -0.16 1.82 -1.42
C THR A 11 0.49 1.40 -0.09
N PRO A 12 0.07 0.31 0.59
CA PRO A 12 0.69 -0.11 1.85
C PRO A 12 2.19 -0.39 1.74
N TYR A 13 2.64 -1.06 0.67
CA TYR A 13 4.06 -1.35 0.45
C TYR A 13 4.89 -0.08 0.29
N VAL A 14 4.38 0.90 -0.47
CA VAL A 14 5.06 2.18 -0.62
C VAL A 14 5.08 2.95 0.69
N THR A 15 3.96 3.00 1.43
CA THR A 15 3.93 3.69 2.74
C THR A 15 4.88 3.05 3.75
N ALA A 16 5.07 1.73 3.72
CA ALA A 16 6.07 1.04 4.54
C ALA A 16 7.50 1.44 4.15
N ALA A 17 7.80 1.53 2.84
CA ALA A 17 9.09 1.97 2.36
C ALA A 17 9.39 3.46 2.70
N VAL A 18 8.37 4.31 2.62
CA VAL A 18 8.45 5.71 3.08
C VAL A 18 8.66 5.79 4.58
N GLY A 19 7.95 4.98 5.39
CA GLY A 19 8.17 4.94 6.83
C GLY A 19 9.58 4.48 7.22
N ALA A 20 10.18 3.58 6.44
CA ALA A 20 11.53 3.07 6.69
C ALA A 20 12.65 4.04 6.26
N TYR A 21 12.47 4.78 5.15
CA TYR A 21 13.54 5.55 4.52
C TYR A 21 13.23 7.05 4.38
N GLY A 22 12.04 7.50 4.74
CA GLY A 22 11.56 8.85 4.45
C GLY A 22 11.63 9.16 2.96
N THR A 23 12.02 10.39 2.62
CA THR A 23 12.19 10.85 1.23
C THR A 23 13.35 10.16 0.50
N ALA A 24 14.27 9.50 1.21
CA ALA A 24 15.37 8.78 0.57
C ALA A 24 14.88 7.60 -0.28
N VAL A 25 13.63 7.15 -0.08
CA VAL A 25 12.99 6.12 -0.92
C VAL A 25 12.92 6.51 -2.41
N LEU A 26 12.92 7.82 -2.73
CA LEU A 26 12.81 8.35 -4.09
C LEU A 26 14.10 8.19 -4.91
N THR A 27 15.25 8.10 -4.25
CA THR A 27 16.58 8.06 -4.88
C THR A 27 17.34 6.77 -4.59
N ARG A 28 16.99 6.06 -3.51
CA ARG A 28 17.68 4.85 -3.07
C ARG A 28 17.36 3.66 -3.99
N ALA A 29 18.40 2.97 -4.43
CA ALA A 29 18.27 1.67 -5.09
C ALA A 29 17.63 0.64 -4.14
N THR A 30 16.99 -0.39 -4.70
CA THR A 30 16.37 -1.44 -3.89
C THR A 30 17.44 -2.09 -3.00
N ASP A 31 17.23 -2.09 -1.69
CA ASP A 31 18.19 -2.66 -0.74
C ASP A 31 17.95 -4.17 -0.59
N ALA A 32 18.96 -4.97 -0.90
CA ALA A 32 18.88 -6.43 -0.83
C ALA A 32 18.70 -6.96 0.60
N GLY A 33 18.98 -6.15 1.63
CA GLY A 33 18.77 -6.49 3.04
C GLY A 33 17.49 -5.92 3.64
N ALA A 34 16.66 -5.22 2.88
CA ALA A 34 15.41 -4.67 3.38
C ALA A 34 14.37 -5.76 3.67
N ASP A 35 13.46 -5.47 4.62
CA ASP A 35 12.23 -6.24 4.78
C ASP A 35 11.51 -6.39 3.42
N ALA A 36 10.93 -7.56 3.16
CA ALA A 36 10.33 -7.87 1.87
C ALA A 36 9.25 -6.84 1.45
N THR A 37 8.51 -6.30 2.41
CA THR A 37 7.48 -5.27 2.20
C THR A 37 8.11 -3.95 1.76
N VAL A 38 9.16 -3.54 2.48
CA VAL A 38 9.91 -2.31 2.22
C VAL A 38 10.62 -2.38 0.87
N GLY A 39 11.29 -3.50 0.59
CA GLY A 39 11.96 -3.73 -0.68
C GLY A 39 11.00 -3.76 -1.87
N LEU A 40 9.80 -4.31 -1.69
CA LEU A 40 8.75 -4.27 -2.73
C LEU A 40 8.26 -2.84 -2.97
N GLY A 41 8.04 -2.05 -1.92
CA GLY A 41 7.69 -0.63 -2.04
C GLY A 41 8.71 0.19 -2.85
N GLN A 42 10.00 -0.04 -2.62
CA GLN A 42 11.08 0.58 -3.39
C GLN A 42 11.05 0.19 -4.88
N ARG A 43 10.88 -1.10 -5.19
CA ARG A 43 10.79 -1.60 -6.58
C ARG A 43 9.60 -1.01 -7.32
N ILE A 44 8.45 -0.91 -6.65
CA ILE A 44 7.24 -0.32 -7.22
C ILE A 44 7.50 1.15 -7.58
N LEU A 45 8.04 1.94 -6.65
CA LEU A 45 8.37 3.35 -6.92
C LEU A 45 9.38 3.49 -8.07
N GLN A 46 10.45 2.70 -8.07
CA GLN A 46 11.43 2.71 -9.16
C GLN A 46 10.77 2.40 -10.50
N ARG A 47 9.91 1.38 -10.57
CA ARG A 47 9.22 1.02 -11.82
C ARG A 47 8.29 2.11 -12.32
N ILE A 48 7.58 2.80 -11.42
CA ILE A 48 6.71 3.94 -11.77
C ILE A 48 7.54 5.12 -12.29
N ARG A 49 8.72 5.35 -11.70
CA ARG A 49 9.63 6.43 -12.11
C ARG A 49 10.32 6.17 -13.46
N SER A 50 10.65 4.92 -13.75
CA SER A 50 11.36 4.54 -14.98
C SER A 50 10.65 5.05 -16.23
N GLY A 51 11.36 5.89 -17.00
CA GLY A 51 10.86 6.46 -18.26
C GLY A 51 9.91 7.65 -18.11
N ARG A 52 9.74 8.20 -16.91
CA ARG A 52 8.87 9.36 -16.61
C ARG A 52 9.62 10.54 -16.00
N GLU A 53 10.93 10.55 -16.12
CA GLU A 53 11.81 11.61 -15.61
C GLU A 53 11.41 12.97 -16.20
N GLY A 54 11.19 13.96 -15.32
CA GLY A 54 10.76 15.31 -15.71
C GLY A 54 9.28 15.45 -16.09
N SER A 55 8.44 14.43 -15.87
CA SER A 55 6.99 14.58 -16.05
C SER A 55 6.32 15.27 -14.85
N ALA A 56 5.29 16.09 -15.12
CA ALA A 56 4.52 16.75 -14.08
C ALA A 56 3.75 15.74 -13.21
N GLU A 57 3.40 14.58 -13.77
CA GLU A 57 2.80 13.45 -13.05
C GLU A 57 3.76 12.92 -11.99
N LEU A 58 5.04 12.78 -12.35
CA LEU A 58 6.05 12.30 -11.44
C LEU A 58 6.34 13.31 -10.32
N GLU A 59 6.44 14.59 -10.63
CA GLU A 59 6.63 15.63 -9.61
C GLU A 59 5.49 15.66 -8.57
N ARG A 60 4.24 15.43 -9.02
CA ARG A 60 3.09 15.33 -8.12
C ARG A 60 3.11 14.06 -7.26
N LEU A 61 3.64 12.96 -7.80
CA LEU A 61 3.84 11.75 -7.03
C LEU A 61 4.93 11.94 -5.97
N ASP A 62 6.04 12.59 -6.33
CA ASP A 62 7.17 12.84 -5.42
C ASP A 62 6.75 13.73 -4.25
N ARG A 63 6.00 14.79 -4.52
CA ARG A 63 5.41 15.62 -3.46
C ARG A 63 4.50 14.81 -2.52
N ALA A 64 3.67 13.92 -3.04
CA ALA A 64 2.82 13.09 -2.19
C ALA A 64 3.64 12.09 -1.34
N VAL A 65 4.78 11.63 -1.85
CA VAL A 65 5.73 10.81 -1.08
C VAL A 65 6.40 11.64 0.03
N GLU A 66 6.78 12.89 -0.26
CA GLU A 66 7.32 13.83 0.73
C GLU A 66 6.31 14.12 1.85
N GLU A 67 5.05 14.39 1.52
CA GLU A 67 3.97 14.62 2.49
C GLU A 67 3.77 13.42 3.43
N VAL A 68 3.77 12.19 2.89
CA VAL A 68 3.71 10.97 3.71
C VAL A 68 4.98 10.78 4.53
N ALA A 69 6.15 11.18 4.04
CA ALA A 69 7.40 11.11 4.80
C ALA A 69 7.42 12.08 5.98
N GLU A 70 6.84 13.28 5.82
CA GLU A 70 6.73 14.28 6.88
C GLU A 70 5.72 13.88 7.97
N ALA A 71 4.61 13.26 7.59
CA ALA A 71 3.59 12.78 8.52
C ALA A 71 3.10 11.35 8.16
N PRO A 72 3.88 10.31 8.51
CA PRO A 72 3.61 8.93 8.11
C PRO A 72 2.34 8.32 8.73
N GLY A 73 1.83 8.91 9.81
CA GLY A 73 0.58 8.51 10.46
C GLY A 73 -0.66 9.26 9.97
N ASP A 74 -0.51 10.21 9.04
CA ASP A 74 -1.62 10.99 8.52
C ASP A 74 -2.33 10.23 7.39
N GLU A 75 -3.61 9.91 7.61
CA GLU A 75 -4.40 9.15 6.65
C GLU A 75 -4.75 9.96 5.39
N ASP A 76 -4.82 11.29 5.49
CA ASP A 76 -5.13 12.15 4.33
C ASP A 76 -3.95 12.18 3.35
N PHE A 77 -2.71 12.23 3.83
CA PHE A 77 -1.52 12.12 2.97
C PHE A 77 -1.40 10.73 2.34
N ARG A 78 -1.73 9.66 3.06
CA ARG A 78 -1.78 8.30 2.50
C ARG A 78 -2.88 8.19 1.43
N ALA A 79 -4.03 8.80 1.65
CA ALA A 79 -5.10 8.87 0.67
C ALA A 79 -4.71 9.68 -0.58
N ALA A 80 -4.00 10.80 -0.40
CA ALA A 80 -3.47 11.61 -1.49
C ALA A 80 -2.45 10.84 -2.35
N LEU A 81 -1.51 10.12 -1.72
CA LEU A 81 -0.55 9.25 -2.40
C LEU A 81 -1.26 8.18 -3.23
N ARG A 82 -2.26 7.51 -2.65
CA ARG A 82 -3.08 6.53 -3.37
C ARG A 82 -3.82 7.15 -4.57
N ALA A 83 -4.29 8.40 -4.44
CA ALA A 83 -4.92 9.12 -5.55
C ALA A 83 -3.92 9.46 -6.68
N GLN A 84 -2.65 9.70 -6.37
CA GLN A 84 -1.60 9.84 -7.39
C GLN A 84 -1.36 8.51 -8.11
N PHE A 85 -1.24 7.39 -7.38
CA PHE A 85 -1.09 6.08 -8.01
C PHE A 85 -2.24 5.74 -8.96
N LYS A 86 -3.49 6.00 -8.55
CA LYS A 86 -4.64 5.79 -9.45
C LYS A 86 -4.51 6.57 -10.74
N ARG A 87 -4.11 7.85 -10.67
CA ARG A 87 -3.94 8.69 -11.87
C ARG A 87 -2.85 8.16 -12.78
N VAL A 88 -1.68 7.83 -12.23
CA VAL A 88 -0.54 7.31 -13.01
C VAL A 88 -0.89 5.98 -13.67
N LEU A 89 -1.51 5.05 -12.94
CA LEU A 89 -1.83 3.71 -13.46
C LEU A 89 -3.04 3.70 -14.40
N LEU A 90 -3.97 4.65 -14.27
CA LEU A 90 -5.05 4.82 -15.24
C LEU A 90 -4.55 5.39 -16.57
N ALA A 91 -3.56 6.28 -16.52
CA ALA A 91 -2.94 6.85 -17.71
C ALA A 91 -2.06 5.83 -18.46
N ASP A 92 -1.58 4.78 -17.77
CA ASP A 92 -0.70 3.76 -18.33
C ASP A 92 -1.12 2.34 -17.89
N PRO A 93 -2.03 1.70 -18.64
CA PRO A 93 -2.50 0.34 -18.34
C PRO A 93 -1.40 -0.73 -18.43
N GLU A 94 -0.37 -0.52 -19.24
CA GLU A 94 0.76 -1.45 -19.38
C GLU A 94 1.61 -1.44 -18.11
N LEU A 95 1.93 -0.25 -17.60
CA LEU A 95 2.56 -0.08 -16.30
C LEU A 95 1.76 -0.76 -15.19
N ALA A 96 0.43 -0.62 -15.20
CA ALA A 96 -0.43 -1.27 -14.22
C ALA A 96 -0.32 -2.80 -14.28
N ALA A 97 -0.26 -3.37 -15.49
CA ALA A 97 -0.09 -4.81 -15.68
C ALA A 97 1.30 -5.31 -15.23
N GLU A 98 2.34 -4.52 -15.44
CA GLU A 98 3.69 -4.85 -14.97
C GLU A 98 3.81 -4.80 -13.45
N ILE A 99 3.28 -3.76 -12.81
CA ILE A 99 3.27 -3.65 -11.36
C ILE A 99 2.43 -4.76 -10.74
N ALA A 100 1.32 -5.16 -11.38
CA ALA A 100 0.52 -6.29 -10.93
C ALA A 100 1.31 -7.61 -10.89
N GLN A 101 2.34 -7.78 -11.73
CA GLN A 101 3.21 -8.96 -11.73
C GLN A 101 4.27 -8.92 -10.60
N LEU A 102 4.55 -7.74 -10.05
CA LEU A 102 5.44 -7.59 -8.89
C LEU A 102 4.73 -7.91 -7.57
N LEU A 103 3.41 -7.79 -7.54
CA LEU A 103 2.62 -8.09 -6.35
C LEU A 103 2.63 -9.60 -6.06
N PRO A 104 2.76 -10.00 -4.79
CA PRO A 104 2.64 -11.40 -4.42
C PRO A 104 1.26 -11.92 -4.85
N SER A 105 1.22 -13.13 -5.40
CA SER A 105 -0.03 -13.80 -5.74
C SER A 105 -0.92 -13.84 -4.50
N ARG A 106 -2.18 -13.36 -4.61
CA ARG A 106 -3.19 -13.39 -3.52
C ARG A 106 -3.46 -14.79 -2.92
N SER A 107 -2.84 -15.83 -3.47
CA SER A 107 -2.83 -17.18 -2.91
C SER A 107 -2.19 -17.27 -1.52
N GLU A 108 -1.44 -16.24 -1.08
CA GLU A 108 -0.92 -16.14 0.29
C GLU A 108 -1.33 -14.82 0.93
N VAL A 109 -2.58 -14.71 1.39
CA VAL A 109 -2.91 -13.67 2.38
C VAL A 109 -2.36 -14.13 3.72
N HIS A 110 -1.16 -13.65 4.06
CA HIS A 110 -0.53 -13.91 5.34
C HIS A 110 -1.14 -12.96 6.38
N LEU A 111 -2.20 -13.41 7.05
CA LEU A 111 -2.80 -12.67 8.17
C LEU A 111 -2.20 -13.17 9.47
N THR A 112 -1.39 -12.34 10.12
CA THR A 112 -0.86 -12.63 11.46
C THR A 112 -1.56 -11.74 12.47
N ALA A 113 -2.10 -12.35 13.52
CA ALA A 113 -2.66 -11.67 14.68
C ALA A 113 -2.05 -12.29 15.93
N SER A 114 -1.48 -11.48 16.83
CA SER A 114 -0.78 -11.96 18.02
C SER A 114 -1.03 -11.06 19.23
N GLY A 115 -1.34 -11.67 20.37
CA GLY A 115 -1.73 -10.98 21.60
C GLY A 115 -3.16 -11.29 21.99
N GLU A 116 -3.49 -11.12 23.27
CA GLU A 116 -4.83 -11.35 23.81
C GLU A 116 -5.87 -10.48 23.09
N GLY A 117 -6.94 -11.10 22.58
CA GLY A 117 -7.98 -10.40 21.81
C GLY A 117 -7.62 -10.02 20.36
N SER A 118 -6.56 -10.58 19.78
CA SER A 118 -6.18 -10.26 18.40
C SER A 118 -7.02 -11.02 17.37
N ILE A 119 -7.41 -10.35 16.28
CA ILE A 119 -8.21 -10.93 15.20
C ILE A 119 -7.60 -10.62 13.84
N ALA A 120 -7.39 -11.66 13.04
CA ALA A 120 -7.01 -11.57 11.63
C ALA A 120 -8.20 -12.03 10.77
N VAL A 121 -8.83 -11.12 10.02
CA VAL A 121 -10.00 -11.42 9.18
C VAL A 121 -9.74 -10.94 7.76
N GLN A 122 -9.81 -11.86 6.79
CA GLN A 122 -9.72 -11.53 5.38
C GLN A 122 -11.04 -10.96 4.85
N ASN A 123 -12.16 -11.60 5.19
CA ASN A 123 -13.49 -11.21 4.76
C ASN A 123 -14.50 -11.64 5.83
N ASN A 124 -15.34 -10.72 6.32
CA ASN A 124 -16.44 -11.04 7.22
C ASN A 124 -17.67 -10.17 6.86
N SER A 125 -18.83 -10.80 6.81
CA SER A 125 -20.12 -10.14 6.51
C SER A 125 -21.09 -10.20 7.70
N GLY A 126 -20.56 -10.44 8.90
CA GLY A 126 -21.32 -10.67 10.12
C GLY A 126 -20.70 -9.92 11.30
N VAL A 127 -20.84 -10.49 12.49
CA VAL A 127 -20.25 -9.92 13.71
C VAL A 127 -18.92 -10.62 14.00
N VAL A 128 -17.91 -9.82 14.34
CA VAL A 128 -16.62 -10.29 14.86
C VAL A 128 -16.44 -9.74 16.27
N SER A 129 -16.09 -10.60 17.24
CA SER A 129 -15.83 -10.21 18.63
C SER A 129 -14.58 -10.91 19.17
N SER A 130 -13.67 -10.15 19.77
CA SER A 130 -12.40 -10.63 20.35
C SER A 130 -12.42 -10.80 21.88
N GLY A 131 -13.50 -10.42 22.57
CA GLY A 131 -13.51 -10.27 24.02
C GLY A 131 -14.02 -11.49 24.79
N GLY A 132 -13.41 -11.77 25.95
CA GLY A 132 -13.70 -12.92 26.81
C GLY A 132 -15.09 -12.98 27.43
N ASP A 133 -15.78 -11.84 27.57
CA ASP A 133 -17.13 -11.73 28.19
C ASP A 133 -18.18 -11.11 27.25
N ALA A 134 -17.97 -11.17 25.93
CA ALA A 134 -18.87 -10.54 24.98
C ALA A 134 -20.24 -11.25 24.92
N ARG A 135 -21.34 -10.51 25.17
CA ARG A 135 -22.72 -10.98 24.94
C ARG A 135 -23.29 -10.32 23.67
N ILE A 136 -23.44 -11.12 22.61
CA ILE A 136 -24.03 -10.69 21.32
C ILE A 136 -25.47 -11.23 21.23
N GLN A 137 -26.44 -10.35 20.98
CA GLN A 137 -27.83 -10.74 20.74
C GLN A 137 -28.37 -10.00 19.52
N TRP A 138 -28.94 -10.74 18.57
CA TRP A 138 -29.69 -10.19 17.44
C TRP A 138 -31.18 -10.34 17.70
N ARG A 139 -31.95 -9.31 17.34
CA ARG A 139 -33.41 -9.33 17.43
C ARG A 139 -33.96 -9.09 16.03
N THR A 140 -34.62 -10.10 15.47
CA THR A 140 -35.48 -9.93 14.30
C THR A 140 -36.82 -9.37 14.79
N THR A 141 -37.31 -8.32 14.13
CA THR A 141 -38.65 -7.77 14.39
C THR A 141 -39.64 -8.39 13.44
#